data_AF-A0A1V0V045-F1
#
_entry.id   AF-A0A1V0V045-F1
#
_cell.length_a   1.000
_cell.length_b   1.000
_cell.length_c   1.000
_cell.angle_alpha   90.00
_cell.angle_beta   90.00
_cell.angle_gamma   90.00
#
_symmetry.space_group_name_H-M   'P 1'
#
loop_
_entity.id
_entity.type
_entity.pdbx_description
1 polymer ?
#
loop_
_entity_poly.entity_id
_entity_poly.type
_entity_poly.pdbx_seq_one_letter_code
_entity_poly.pdbx_strand_id
1 'polypeptide(L)'
;MDKRFALRDELEKAIAETGCSLSQLEEKGGPQIGNLSACLRGKSLRPITMKQLDTLTEALGLPEGHYYEYYLAECFYRGRVARPRMESFLFRCAELGKTELVMEGINILADHPKYTELLFSVAEKLYLSGYVKESISFYEEVIEGEKYNHSDPLAISHYRIFRASIGSDAEENYRALIRFGGFRKKLPEGFQLDALLHLANVCYTLQLWSTVQQFAEELRILSNIVYQQEVRKLDNNISEPPVETERHLVVYYGQAYLLKSAALFKQGRYQEAKTYIEEYEDLSWFKLLDDLGREEVGRFSQFAKGNKYCVELLLGNIEILDEFINFISNRPKHIPGALLVIIEAANAYNLNIDHILERFPGAYPSSSQKNVVFAQRHFRFYYQKAIYAFNRQRYEEGLETILYCLSLSIPAHKYQESVLCIMQFNKFDDYASDSQKIKLKDILKEGFESEN
;
A
#
# COMPACT_ATOMS: atom_id res chain seq x y z
N MET A 1 -19.47 -11.08 -42.83
CA MET A 1 -19.31 -9.68 -43.29
C MET A 1 -18.12 -9.11 -42.52
N ASP A 2 -17.12 -8.51 -43.17
CA ASP A 2 -16.00 -7.90 -42.42
C ASP A 2 -16.59 -6.81 -41.51
N LYS A 3 -16.43 -6.97 -40.19
CA LYS A 3 -17.00 -6.11 -39.14
C LYS A 3 -16.66 -4.62 -39.36
N ARG A 4 -15.63 -4.30 -40.16
CA ARG A 4 -15.34 -2.92 -40.61
C ARG A 4 -16.38 -2.33 -41.56
N PHE A 5 -17.00 -3.13 -42.43
CA PHE A 5 -18.14 -2.66 -43.23
C PHE A 5 -19.36 -2.45 -42.33
N ALA A 6 -19.61 -3.38 -41.40
CA ALA A 6 -20.70 -3.24 -40.44
C ALA A 6 -20.58 -1.95 -39.59
N LEU A 7 -19.37 -1.61 -39.11
CA LEU A 7 -19.14 -0.34 -38.42
C LEU A 7 -19.55 0.86 -39.28
N ARG A 8 -19.17 0.87 -40.56
CA ARG A 8 -19.46 1.99 -41.47
C ARG A 8 -20.95 2.06 -41.79
N ASP A 9 -21.59 0.92 -42.04
CA ASP A 9 -23.03 0.83 -42.32
C ASP A 9 -23.85 1.38 -41.13
N GLU A 10 -23.50 1.00 -39.90
CA GLU A 10 -24.16 1.51 -38.69
C GLU A 10 -23.91 3.02 -38.47
N LEU A 11 -22.70 3.51 -38.74
CA LEU A 11 -22.40 4.94 -38.65
C LEU A 11 -23.16 5.75 -39.72
N GLU A 12 -23.22 5.27 -40.97
CA GLU A 12 -23.96 5.93 -42.05
C GLU A 12 -25.46 5.97 -41.76
N LYS A 13 -26.01 4.87 -41.24
CA LYS A 13 -27.41 4.79 -40.81
C LYS A 13 -27.71 5.78 -39.68
N ALA A 14 -26.88 5.81 -38.64
CA ALA A 14 -27.08 6.74 -37.52
C ALA A 14 -26.98 8.20 -37.96
N ILE A 15 -26.01 8.54 -38.82
CA ILE A 15 -25.91 9.89 -39.41
C ILE A 15 -27.18 10.23 -40.19
N ALA A 16 -27.68 9.32 -41.03
CA ALA A 16 -28.89 9.56 -41.82
C ALA A 16 -30.14 9.77 -40.93
N GLU A 17 -30.26 9.02 -39.83
CA GLU A 17 -31.37 9.15 -38.87
C GLU A 17 -31.38 10.51 -38.16
N THR A 18 -30.24 11.18 -38.00
CA THR A 18 -30.20 12.55 -37.45
C THR A 18 -30.75 13.63 -38.38
N GLY A 19 -30.92 13.33 -39.67
CA GLY A 19 -31.26 14.31 -40.71
C GLY A 19 -30.18 15.38 -40.96
N CYS A 20 -29.02 15.28 -40.30
CA CYS A 20 -27.90 16.21 -40.44
C CYS A 20 -26.92 15.73 -41.53
N SER A 21 -26.31 16.68 -42.24
CA SER A 21 -25.15 16.39 -43.08
C SER A 21 -23.86 16.24 -42.24
N LEU A 22 -22.87 15.51 -42.76
CA LEU A 22 -21.55 15.37 -42.13
C LEU A 22 -20.89 16.73 -41.84
N SER A 23 -21.09 17.74 -42.70
CA SER A 23 -20.58 19.10 -42.48
C SER A 23 -21.25 19.79 -41.28
N GLN A 24 -22.54 19.56 -41.06
CA GLN A 24 -23.25 20.09 -39.88
C GLN A 24 -22.84 19.37 -38.59
N LEU A 25 -22.48 18.08 -38.67
CA LEU A 25 -21.91 17.36 -37.53
C LEU A 25 -20.47 17.83 -37.25
N GLU A 26 -19.70 18.16 -38.29
CA GLU A 26 -18.36 18.76 -38.14
C GLU A 26 -18.41 20.13 -37.44
N GLU A 27 -19.41 20.96 -37.71
CA GLU A 27 -19.60 22.23 -36.96
C GLU A 27 -19.80 22.00 -35.46
N LYS A 28 -20.36 20.84 -35.07
CA LYS A 28 -20.61 20.48 -33.66
C LYS A 28 -19.42 19.78 -32.99
N GLY A 29 -18.81 18.79 -33.65
CA GLY A 29 -17.72 17.97 -33.08
C GLY A 29 -16.31 18.32 -33.58
N GLY A 30 -16.18 19.36 -34.40
CA GLY A 30 -14.90 19.89 -34.86
C GLY A 30 -14.17 19.03 -35.91
N PRO A 31 -12.88 19.34 -36.19
CA PRO A 31 -12.12 18.79 -37.32
C PRO A 31 -11.97 17.26 -37.34
N GLN A 32 -12.18 16.60 -36.20
CA GLN A 32 -12.12 15.13 -36.11
C GLN A 32 -13.24 14.47 -36.93
N ILE A 33 -14.41 15.11 -37.00
CA ILE A 33 -15.55 14.64 -37.80
C ILE A 33 -15.37 14.98 -39.28
N GLY A 34 -14.84 16.15 -39.63
CA GLY A 34 -14.56 16.51 -41.03
C GLY A 34 -13.65 15.51 -41.73
N ASN A 35 -12.62 15.05 -41.02
CA ASN A 35 -11.69 14.04 -41.51
C ASN A 35 -12.31 12.64 -41.67
N LEU A 36 -13.51 12.37 -41.12
CA LEU A 36 -14.20 11.09 -41.26
C LEU A 36 -14.92 10.93 -42.61
N SER A 37 -15.23 12.01 -43.33
CA SER A 37 -15.95 11.90 -44.61
C SER A 37 -15.23 10.98 -45.61
N ALA A 38 -13.89 10.98 -45.59
CA ALA A 38 -13.07 10.12 -46.44
C ALA A 38 -12.98 8.66 -45.94
N CYS A 39 -13.28 8.41 -44.67
CA CYS A 39 -13.29 7.07 -44.06
C CYS A 39 -14.63 6.34 -44.24
N LEU A 40 -15.72 7.11 -44.36
CA LEU A 40 -17.08 6.60 -44.57
C LEU A 40 -17.38 6.36 -46.07
N ARG A 41 -17.16 7.37 -46.94
CA ARG A 41 -17.63 7.36 -48.34
C ARG A 41 -16.67 6.76 -49.38
N GLY A 42 -15.63 6.02 -48.96
CA GLY A 42 -14.53 5.59 -49.82
C GLY A 42 -14.60 4.12 -50.27
N LYS A 43 -14.20 3.83 -51.53
CA LYS A 43 -13.89 2.44 -51.99
C LYS A 43 -12.73 1.79 -51.24
N SER A 44 -11.92 2.60 -50.54
CA SER A 44 -10.81 2.15 -49.68
C SER A 44 -11.22 2.39 -48.22
N LEU A 45 -11.19 1.33 -47.41
CA LEU A 45 -11.47 1.37 -45.97
C LEU A 45 -10.35 2.09 -45.23
N ARG A 46 -10.34 3.43 -45.28
CA ARG A 46 -9.42 4.21 -44.44
C ARG A 46 -9.74 3.97 -42.97
N PRO A 47 -8.73 3.70 -42.14
CA PRO A 47 -8.84 3.62 -40.68
C PRO A 47 -9.66 4.75 -40.06
N ILE A 48 -10.58 4.39 -39.17
CA ILE A 48 -11.15 5.31 -38.18
C ILE A 48 -10.30 5.20 -36.92
N THR A 49 -9.92 6.33 -36.30
CA THR A 49 -9.26 6.33 -34.99
C THR A 49 -10.28 6.34 -33.86
N MET A 50 -9.89 5.88 -32.65
CA MET A 50 -10.77 5.89 -31.48
C MET A 50 -11.32 7.28 -31.17
N LYS A 51 -10.45 8.30 -31.21
CA LYS A 51 -10.87 9.69 -30.99
C LYS A 51 -11.93 10.14 -31.98
N GLN A 52 -11.76 9.81 -33.26
CA GLN A 52 -12.75 10.17 -34.27
C GLN A 52 -14.08 9.44 -34.04
N LEU A 53 -14.04 8.15 -33.66
CA LEU A 53 -15.26 7.39 -33.34
C LEU A 53 -16.00 8.01 -32.15
N ASP A 54 -15.29 8.29 -31.06
CA ASP A 54 -15.87 8.85 -29.83
C ASP A 54 -16.48 10.23 -30.10
N THR A 55 -15.75 11.11 -30.81
CA THR A 55 -16.25 12.45 -31.16
C THR A 55 -17.50 12.40 -32.06
N LEU A 56 -17.54 11.46 -33.02
CA LEU A 56 -18.74 11.28 -33.85
C LEU A 56 -19.91 10.72 -33.03
N THR A 57 -19.65 9.74 -32.15
CA THR A 57 -20.67 9.13 -31.28
C THR A 57 -21.32 10.19 -30.38
N GLU A 58 -20.51 11.08 -29.81
CA GLU A 58 -20.98 12.23 -29.01
C GLU A 58 -21.81 13.21 -29.86
N ALA A 59 -21.35 13.57 -31.07
CA ALA A 59 -22.09 14.46 -31.96
C ALA A 59 -23.44 13.87 -32.43
N LEU A 60 -23.56 12.55 -32.45
CA LEU A 60 -24.81 11.82 -32.71
C LEU A 60 -25.72 11.73 -31.48
N GLY A 61 -25.27 12.19 -30.30
CA GLY A 61 -26.02 12.11 -29.05
C GLY A 61 -26.15 10.70 -28.49
N LEU A 62 -25.24 9.79 -28.88
CA LEU A 62 -25.21 8.40 -28.45
C LEU A 62 -24.28 8.22 -27.24
N PRO A 63 -24.52 7.19 -26.40
CA PRO A 63 -23.67 6.93 -25.24
C PRO A 63 -22.25 6.54 -25.67
N GLU A 64 -21.27 6.92 -24.85
CA GLU A 64 -19.86 6.57 -25.04
C GLU A 64 -19.67 5.04 -25.12
N GLY A 65 -18.81 4.59 -26.04
CA GLY A 65 -18.57 3.17 -26.28
C GLY A 65 -19.65 2.44 -27.10
N HIS A 66 -20.67 3.13 -27.62
CA HIS A 66 -21.78 2.52 -28.38
C HIS A 66 -21.30 1.63 -29.55
N TYR A 67 -20.26 2.05 -30.28
CA TYR A 67 -19.77 1.35 -31.47
C TYR A 67 -18.56 0.42 -31.22
N TYR A 68 -18.15 0.20 -29.97
CA TYR A 68 -16.88 -0.49 -29.68
C TYR A 68 -16.87 -1.95 -30.13
N GLU A 69 -18.00 -2.65 -30.10
CA GLU A 69 -18.12 -4.03 -30.58
C GLU A 69 -17.77 -4.17 -32.08
N TYR A 70 -18.07 -3.15 -32.87
CA TYR A 70 -17.75 -3.08 -34.29
C TYR A 70 -16.31 -2.61 -34.53
N TYR A 71 -15.79 -1.76 -33.64
CA TYR A 71 -14.48 -1.14 -33.80
C TYR A 71 -13.30 -2.11 -33.69
N LEU A 72 -13.42 -3.23 -32.98
CA LEU A 72 -12.30 -4.19 -32.86
C LEU A 72 -11.71 -4.61 -34.23
N ALA A 73 -12.54 -4.68 -35.27
CA ALA A 73 -12.07 -5.00 -36.62
C ALA A 73 -11.22 -3.88 -37.26
N GLU A 74 -11.41 -2.63 -36.85
CA GLU A 74 -10.52 -1.52 -37.20
C GLU A 74 -9.13 -1.70 -36.58
N CYS A 75 -8.95 -2.49 -35.53
CA CYS A 75 -7.63 -2.73 -34.95
C CYS A 75 -6.72 -3.60 -35.82
N PHE A 76 -7.17 -4.06 -37.00
CA PHE A 76 -6.40 -4.89 -37.91
C PHE A 76 -6.08 -4.21 -39.25
N TYR A 77 -4.90 -4.48 -39.78
CA TYR A 77 -4.48 -4.09 -41.12
C TYR A 77 -3.73 -5.25 -41.79
N ARG A 78 -4.25 -5.73 -42.93
CA ARG A 78 -3.70 -6.88 -43.70
C ARG A 78 -3.40 -8.11 -42.80
N GLY A 79 -4.33 -8.44 -41.90
CA GLY A 79 -4.22 -9.59 -40.99
C GLY A 79 -3.24 -9.40 -39.81
N ARG A 80 -2.72 -8.18 -39.59
CA ARG A 80 -1.86 -7.85 -38.44
C ARG A 80 -2.53 -6.83 -37.54
N VAL A 81 -2.22 -6.88 -36.24
CA VAL A 81 -2.70 -5.90 -35.27
C VAL A 81 -2.01 -4.55 -35.53
N ALA A 82 -2.82 -3.52 -35.72
CA ALA A 82 -2.37 -2.14 -35.77
C ALA A 82 -2.19 -1.63 -34.33
N ARG A 83 -0.97 -1.78 -33.80
CA ARG A 83 -0.62 -1.51 -32.38
C ARG A 83 -1.27 -0.24 -31.79
N PRO A 84 -1.15 0.97 -32.40
CA PRO A 84 -1.71 2.18 -31.78
C PRO A 84 -3.24 2.18 -31.66
N ARG A 85 -3.93 1.54 -32.61
CA ARG A 85 -5.40 1.43 -32.59
C ARG A 85 -5.86 0.40 -31.56
N MET A 86 -5.17 -0.73 -31.49
CA MET A 86 -5.46 -1.75 -30.49
C MET A 86 -5.20 -1.24 -29.07
N GLU A 87 -4.09 -0.53 -28.84
CA GLU A 87 -3.80 0.11 -27.55
C GLU A 87 -4.91 1.08 -27.14
N SER A 88 -5.30 1.99 -28.04
CA SER A 88 -6.37 2.96 -27.78
C SER A 88 -7.71 2.29 -27.52
N PHE A 89 -8.03 1.25 -28.29
CA PHE A 89 -9.26 0.48 -28.12
C PHE A 89 -9.30 -0.21 -26.75
N LEU A 90 -8.27 -0.96 -26.39
CA LEU A 90 -8.20 -1.69 -25.12
C LEU A 90 -8.24 -0.75 -23.91
N PHE A 91 -7.49 0.36 -23.97
CA PHE A 91 -7.52 1.37 -22.91
C PHE A 91 -8.93 1.93 -22.69
N ARG A 92 -9.62 2.31 -23.78
CA ARG A 92 -10.97 2.89 -23.70
C ARG A 92 -12.02 1.87 -23.31
N CYS A 93 -11.92 0.63 -23.79
CA CYS A 93 -12.79 -0.46 -23.34
C CYS A 93 -12.64 -0.70 -21.82
N ALA A 94 -11.40 -0.69 -21.30
CA ALA A 94 -11.15 -0.83 -19.87
C ALA A 94 -11.72 0.36 -19.06
N GLU A 95 -11.49 1.59 -19.51
CA GLU A 95 -12.02 2.82 -18.89
C GLU A 95 -13.56 2.82 -18.78
N LEU A 96 -14.26 2.30 -19.79
CA LEU A 96 -15.72 2.22 -19.82
C LEU A 96 -16.29 0.93 -19.21
N GLY A 97 -15.45 0.08 -18.61
CA GLY A 97 -15.88 -1.19 -18.02
C GLY A 97 -16.42 -2.21 -19.04
N LYS A 98 -16.04 -2.12 -20.32
CA LYS A 98 -16.40 -3.06 -21.39
C LYS A 98 -15.55 -4.33 -21.31
N THR A 99 -15.68 -5.06 -20.20
CA THR A 99 -14.82 -6.21 -19.84
C THR A 99 -14.79 -7.31 -20.90
N GLU A 100 -15.91 -7.65 -21.53
CA GLU A 100 -15.95 -8.66 -22.59
C GLU A 100 -15.07 -8.30 -23.79
N LEU A 101 -15.12 -7.04 -24.22
CA LEU A 101 -14.29 -6.54 -25.33
C LEU A 101 -12.82 -6.44 -24.97
N VAL A 102 -12.52 -6.11 -23.70
CA VAL A 102 -11.14 -6.17 -23.18
C VAL A 102 -10.60 -7.60 -23.27
N MET A 103 -11.36 -8.58 -22.78
CA MET A 103 -10.93 -9.99 -22.81
C MET A 103 -10.79 -10.52 -24.24
N GLU A 104 -11.70 -10.16 -25.16
CA GLU A 104 -11.57 -10.52 -26.58
C GLU A 104 -10.26 -9.98 -27.18
N GLY A 105 -9.95 -8.71 -26.93
CA GLY A 105 -8.72 -8.09 -27.41
C GLY A 105 -7.45 -8.65 -26.75
N ILE A 106 -7.50 -8.96 -25.45
CA ILE A 106 -6.41 -9.64 -24.74
C ILE A 106 -6.11 -11.01 -25.37
N ASN A 107 -7.12 -11.85 -25.56
CA ASN A 107 -6.96 -13.20 -26.13
C ASN A 107 -6.29 -13.14 -27.52
N ILE A 108 -6.72 -12.21 -28.37
CA ILE A 108 -6.12 -11.96 -29.69
C ILE A 108 -4.62 -11.64 -29.60
N LEU A 109 -4.21 -10.89 -28.57
CA LEU A 109 -2.81 -10.49 -28.40
C LEU A 109 -1.98 -11.61 -27.76
N ALA A 110 -2.54 -12.33 -26.79
CA ALA A 110 -1.91 -13.44 -26.08
C ALA A 110 -1.52 -14.59 -27.03
N ASP A 111 -2.27 -14.79 -28.12
CA ASP A 111 -1.97 -15.78 -29.17
C ASP A 111 -0.57 -15.61 -29.81
N HIS A 112 0.09 -14.46 -29.66
CA HIS A 112 1.39 -14.24 -30.27
C HIS A 112 2.36 -13.42 -29.37
N PRO A 113 3.51 -14.00 -28.95
CA PRO A 113 4.46 -13.35 -28.04
C PRO A 113 5.01 -11.98 -28.47
N LYS A 114 4.93 -11.65 -29.76
CA LYS A 114 5.36 -10.33 -30.28
C LYS A 114 4.47 -9.16 -29.81
N TYR A 115 3.34 -9.46 -29.19
CA TYR A 115 2.40 -8.46 -28.67
C TYR A 115 2.46 -8.31 -27.15
N THR A 116 3.32 -9.05 -26.44
CA THR A 116 3.48 -8.91 -24.99
C THR A 116 3.85 -7.48 -24.59
N GLU A 117 4.73 -6.82 -25.36
CA GLU A 117 5.07 -5.41 -25.18
C GLU A 117 3.84 -4.47 -25.28
N LEU A 118 2.89 -4.77 -26.18
CA LEU A 118 1.65 -4.01 -26.31
C LEU A 118 0.73 -4.22 -25.10
N LEU A 119 0.59 -5.46 -24.64
CA LEU A 119 -0.17 -5.77 -23.41
C LEU A 119 0.41 -5.02 -22.21
N PHE A 120 1.73 -5.06 -22.04
CA PHE A 120 2.42 -4.33 -20.98
C PHE A 120 2.22 -2.82 -21.09
N SER A 121 2.33 -2.25 -22.29
CA SER A 121 2.10 -0.82 -22.53
C SER A 121 0.68 -0.39 -22.14
N VAL A 122 -0.34 -1.18 -22.47
CA VAL A 122 -1.73 -0.90 -22.06
C VAL A 122 -1.86 -1.00 -20.54
N ALA A 123 -1.26 -2.03 -19.93
CA ALA A 123 -1.30 -2.25 -18.48
C ALA A 123 -0.70 -1.06 -17.70
N GLU A 124 0.51 -0.61 -18.07
CA GLU A 124 1.17 0.54 -17.42
C GLU A 124 0.37 1.82 -17.62
N LYS A 125 -0.17 2.05 -18.81
CA LYS A 125 -1.00 3.24 -19.06
C LYS A 125 -2.27 3.25 -18.19
N LEU A 126 -2.96 2.11 -18.06
CA LEU A 126 -4.13 1.97 -17.18
C LEU A 126 -3.74 2.20 -15.72
N TYR A 127 -2.67 1.54 -15.26
CA TYR A 127 -2.19 1.63 -13.88
C TYR A 127 -1.83 3.07 -13.50
N LEU A 128 -1.04 3.75 -14.34
CA LEU A 128 -0.60 5.13 -14.12
C LEU A 128 -1.75 6.14 -14.23
N SER A 129 -2.81 5.80 -14.98
CA SER A 129 -4.04 6.61 -15.08
C SER A 129 -5.04 6.37 -13.94
N GLY A 130 -4.73 5.48 -12.99
CA GLY A 130 -5.57 5.18 -11.83
C GLY A 130 -6.53 3.99 -12.00
N TYR A 131 -6.60 3.39 -13.19
CA TYR A 131 -7.40 2.18 -13.48
C TYR A 131 -6.63 0.91 -13.05
N VAL A 132 -6.28 0.87 -11.76
CA VAL A 132 -5.41 -0.16 -11.20
C VAL A 132 -6.04 -1.54 -11.32
N LYS A 133 -7.34 -1.68 -11.02
CA LYS A 133 -8.04 -2.96 -11.06
C LYS A 133 -8.13 -3.51 -12.49
N GLU A 134 -8.41 -2.63 -13.44
CA GLU A 134 -8.56 -2.95 -14.86
C GLU A 134 -7.23 -3.33 -15.50
N SER A 135 -6.11 -2.82 -14.98
CA SER A 135 -4.77 -3.16 -15.46
C SER A 135 -4.33 -4.60 -15.14
N ILE A 136 -4.93 -5.23 -14.12
CA ILE A 136 -4.46 -6.53 -13.56
C ILE A 136 -4.47 -7.63 -14.63
N SER A 137 -5.57 -7.78 -15.36
CA SER A 137 -5.69 -8.85 -16.37
C SER A 137 -4.66 -8.71 -17.50
N PHE A 138 -4.23 -7.50 -17.82
CA PHE A 138 -3.15 -7.29 -18.80
C PHE A 138 -1.80 -7.71 -18.24
N TYR A 139 -1.50 -7.39 -16.97
CA TYR A 139 -0.25 -7.83 -16.33
C TYR A 139 -0.18 -9.35 -16.15
N GLU A 140 -1.29 -10.01 -15.84
CA GLU A 140 -1.37 -11.48 -15.75
C GLU A 140 -0.98 -12.14 -17.07
N GLU A 141 -1.46 -11.60 -18.19
CA GLU A 141 -1.13 -12.10 -19.53
C GLU A 141 0.32 -11.81 -19.93
N VAL A 142 0.88 -10.68 -19.51
CA VAL A 142 2.33 -10.40 -19.68
C VAL A 142 3.16 -11.44 -18.93
N ILE A 143 2.75 -11.82 -17.71
CA ILE A 143 3.45 -12.82 -16.90
C ILE A 143 3.42 -14.19 -17.57
N GLU A 144 2.27 -14.63 -18.07
CA GLU A 144 2.17 -15.92 -18.78
C GLU A 144 2.96 -15.89 -20.11
N GLY A 145 2.93 -14.79 -20.84
CA GLY A 145 3.66 -14.62 -22.11
C GLY A 145 5.18 -14.57 -21.96
N GLU A 146 5.71 -14.04 -20.86
CA GLU A 146 7.15 -13.87 -20.59
C GLU A 146 7.72 -14.91 -19.62
N LYS A 147 6.96 -15.97 -19.29
CA LYS A 147 7.31 -16.96 -18.24
C LYS A 147 8.71 -17.57 -18.35
N TYR A 148 9.25 -17.67 -19.57
CA TYR A 148 10.58 -18.23 -19.85
C TYR A 148 11.67 -17.18 -20.08
N ASN A 149 11.31 -15.90 -20.06
CA ASN A 149 12.21 -14.78 -20.20
C ASN A 149 12.47 -14.13 -18.84
N HIS A 150 13.57 -13.40 -18.74
CA HIS A 150 13.90 -12.59 -17.55
C HIS A 150 13.93 -11.12 -17.96
N SER A 151 12.77 -10.61 -18.37
CA SER A 151 12.60 -9.25 -18.86
C SER A 151 12.06 -8.31 -17.77
N ASP A 152 12.38 -7.02 -17.86
CA ASP A 152 11.87 -6.00 -16.93
C ASP A 152 10.32 -5.97 -16.88
N PRO A 153 9.58 -6.07 -18.01
CA PRO A 153 8.13 -6.14 -18.00
C PRO A 153 7.57 -7.26 -17.12
N LEU A 154 8.19 -8.43 -17.09
CA LEU A 154 7.76 -9.54 -16.23
C LEU A 154 7.87 -9.16 -14.75
N ALA A 155 9.03 -8.64 -14.33
CA ALA A 155 9.27 -8.26 -12.94
C ALA A 155 8.36 -7.10 -12.50
N ILE A 156 8.20 -6.08 -13.36
CA ILE A 156 7.33 -4.94 -13.13
C ILE A 156 5.87 -5.39 -13.02
N SER A 157 5.41 -6.31 -13.88
CA SER A 157 4.04 -6.85 -13.83
C SER A 157 3.74 -7.51 -12.48
N HIS A 158 4.66 -8.35 -11.99
CA HIS A 158 4.53 -8.94 -10.66
C HIS A 158 4.49 -7.89 -9.54
N TYR A 159 5.29 -6.83 -9.64
CA TYR A 159 5.29 -5.73 -8.67
C TYR A 159 3.99 -4.92 -8.69
N ARG A 160 3.44 -4.62 -9.87
CA ARG A 160 2.18 -3.89 -10.04
C ARG A 160 1.00 -4.67 -9.49
N ILE A 161 0.93 -5.97 -9.76
CA ILE A 161 -0.09 -6.87 -9.18
C ILE A 161 0.06 -6.94 -7.66
N PHE A 162 1.29 -7.05 -7.14
CA PHE A 162 1.54 -7.01 -5.69
C PHE A 162 0.95 -5.74 -5.08
N ARG A 163 1.29 -4.57 -5.62
CA ARG A 163 0.75 -3.30 -5.14
C ARG A 163 -0.76 -3.21 -5.20
N ALA A 164 -1.37 -3.72 -6.27
CA ALA A 164 -2.83 -3.73 -6.43
C ALA A 164 -3.53 -4.68 -5.44
N SER A 165 -2.81 -5.70 -4.96
CA SER A 165 -3.35 -6.75 -4.07
C SER A 165 -3.26 -6.37 -2.59
N ILE A 166 -2.43 -5.40 -2.21
CA ILE A 166 -2.29 -4.99 -0.80
C ILE A 166 -3.53 -4.21 -0.34
N GLY A 167 -4.15 -4.71 0.74
CA GLY A 167 -5.35 -4.13 1.33
C GLY A 167 -5.42 -4.32 2.85
N SER A 168 -6.64 -4.36 3.38
CA SER A 168 -6.89 -4.54 4.82
C SER A 168 -6.83 -6.00 5.30
N ASP A 169 -6.89 -6.96 4.38
CA ASP A 169 -6.89 -8.38 4.70
C ASP A 169 -5.45 -8.91 4.90
N ALA A 170 -5.17 -9.45 6.09
CA ALA A 170 -3.83 -9.91 6.44
C ALA A 170 -3.41 -11.18 5.67
N GLU A 171 -4.35 -12.08 5.38
CA GLU A 171 -4.05 -13.32 4.67
C GLU A 171 -3.74 -13.05 3.20
N GLU A 172 -4.55 -12.20 2.55
CA GLU A 172 -4.30 -11.78 1.17
C GLU A 172 -2.99 -11.00 1.03
N ASN A 173 -2.69 -10.11 1.99
CA ASN A 173 -1.40 -9.41 2.04
C ASN A 173 -0.21 -10.39 2.13
N TYR A 174 -0.35 -11.46 2.94
CA TYR A 174 0.68 -12.50 3.07
C TYR A 174 0.83 -13.32 1.78
N ARG A 175 -0.28 -13.67 1.11
CA ARG A 175 -0.24 -14.36 -0.19
C ARG A 175 0.44 -13.50 -1.27
N ALA A 176 0.10 -12.21 -1.33
CA ALA A 176 0.72 -11.26 -2.26
C ALA A 176 2.23 -11.13 -2.01
N LEU A 177 2.64 -11.06 -0.73
CA LEU A 177 4.05 -11.03 -0.32
C LEU A 177 4.83 -12.24 -0.87
N ILE A 178 4.31 -13.46 -0.70
CA ILE A 178 4.96 -14.68 -1.19
C ILE A 178 5.07 -14.68 -2.70
N ARG A 179 3.99 -14.34 -3.42
CA ARG A 179 3.93 -14.36 -4.89
C ARG A 179 4.98 -13.43 -5.51
N PHE A 180 5.12 -12.22 -4.97
CA PHE A 180 6.03 -11.22 -5.53
C PHE A 180 7.47 -11.33 -5.00
N GLY A 181 7.67 -11.80 -3.76
CA GLY A 181 8.97 -11.77 -3.09
C GLY A 181 10.12 -12.34 -3.94
N GLY A 182 9.89 -13.39 -4.72
CA GLY A 182 10.89 -14.01 -5.60
C GLY A 182 11.33 -13.15 -6.80
N PHE A 183 10.54 -12.16 -7.21
CA PHE A 183 10.80 -11.31 -8.38
C PHE A 183 11.46 -9.98 -8.02
N ARG A 184 11.46 -9.58 -6.74
CA ARG A 184 11.96 -8.26 -6.31
C ARG A 184 13.35 -7.91 -6.83
N LYS A 185 14.29 -8.87 -6.87
CA LYS A 185 15.69 -8.65 -7.31
C LYS A 185 15.86 -8.54 -8.83
N LYS A 186 14.79 -8.83 -9.59
CA LYS A 186 14.77 -8.76 -11.06
C LYS A 186 14.22 -7.43 -11.57
N LEU A 187 13.76 -6.55 -10.68
CA LEU A 187 13.28 -5.23 -11.07
C LEU A 187 14.46 -4.32 -11.45
N PRO A 188 14.22 -3.27 -12.24
CA PRO A 188 15.16 -2.14 -12.35
C PRO A 188 15.42 -1.49 -10.97
N GLU A 189 16.59 -0.89 -10.77
CA GLU A 189 17.06 -0.42 -9.44
C GLU A 189 16.07 0.51 -8.72
N GLY A 190 15.46 1.45 -9.45
CA GLY A 190 14.45 2.35 -8.89
C GLY A 190 13.23 1.60 -8.34
N PHE A 191 12.68 0.70 -9.15
CA PHE A 191 11.59 -0.19 -8.75
C PHE A 191 12.00 -1.14 -7.61
N GLN A 192 13.26 -1.57 -7.52
CA GLN A 192 13.74 -2.38 -6.40
C GLN A 192 13.68 -1.61 -5.08
N LEU A 193 14.09 -0.33 -5.07
CA LEU A 193 13.99 0.52 -3.88
C LEU A 193 12.54 0.66 -3.41
N ASP A 194 11.63 0.95 -4.35
CA ASP A 194 10.20 1.04 -4.07
C ASP A 194 9.63 -0.28 -3.55
N ALA A 195 9.92 -1.38 -4.24
CA ALA A 195 9.46 -2.71 -3.88
C ALA A 195 9.93 -3.13 -2.49
N LEU A 196 11.21 -2.94 -2.15
CA LEU A 196 11.76 -3.31 -0.85
C LEU A 196 11.10 -2.51 0.28
N LEU A 197 10.85 -1.22 0.08
CA LEU A 197 10.13 -0.40 1.05
C LEU A 197 8.69 -0.89 1.26
N HIS A 198 7.95 -1.16 0.17
CA HIS A 198 6.58 -1.67 0.26
C HIS A 198 6.52 -3.07 0.89
N LEU A 199 7.43 -3.98 0.52
CA LEU A 199 7.56 -5.31 1.12
C LEU A 199 7.81 -5.22 2.62
N ALA A 200 8.74 -4.39 3.06
CA ALA A 200 9.06 -4.21 4.47
C ALA A 200 7.86 -3.64 5.26
N ASN A 201 7.11 -2.70 4.69
CA ASN A 201 5.91 -2.14 5.32
C ASN A 201 4.76 -3.16 5.44
N VAL A 202 4.55 -4.00 4.43
CA VAL A 202 3.59 -5.11 4.49
C VAL A 202 4.00 -6.09 5.59
N CYS A 203 5.27 -6.50 5.62
CA CYS A 203 5.79 -7.37 6.68
C CYS A 203 5.67 -6.74 8.07
N TYR A 204 5.86 -5.42 8.20
CA TYR A 204 5.69 -4.70 9.46
C TYR A 204 4.24 -4.76 9.96
N THR A 205 3.28 -4.59 9.05
CA THR A 205 1.84 -4.71 9.36
C THR A 205 1.47 -6.13 9.76
N LEU A 206 2.08 -7.13 9.11
CA LEU A 206 1.94 -8.55 9.43
C LEU A 206 2.80 -9.01 10.63
N GLN A 207 3.59 -8.11 11.23
CA GLN A 207 4.45 -8.39 12.39
C GLN A 207 5.52 -9.46 12.16
N LEU A 208 5.95 -9.62 10.90
CA LEU A 208 7.01 -10.54 10.51
C LEU A 208 8.39 -9.89 10.76
N TRP A 209 8.73 -9.64 12.02
CA TRP A 209 9.89 -8.80 12.41
C TRP A 209 11.23 -9.27 11.84
N SER A 210 11.44 -10.57 11.72
CA SER A 210 12.64 -11.14 11.08
C SER A 210 12.70 -10.78 9.60
N THR A 211 11.56 -10.86 8.89
CA THR A 211 11.45 -10.51 7.48
C THR A 211 11.55 -9.00 7.24
N VAL A 212 11.00 -8.17 8.15
CA VAL A 212 11.19 -6.71 8.12
C VAL A 212 12.68 -6.37 8.17
N GLN A 213 13.45 -7.00 9.08
CA GLN A 213 14.90 -6.77 9.16
C GLN A 213 15.62 -7.19 7.88
N GLN A 214 15.22 -8.29 7.24
CA GLN A 214 15.83 -8.74 5.99
C GLN A 214 15.60 -7.73 4.86
N PHE A 215 14.36 -7.30 4.63
CA PHE A 215 14.07 -6.31 3.59
C PHE A 215 14.64 -4.93 3.90
N ALA A 216 14.65 -4.51 5.17
CA ALA A 216 15.28 -3.28 5.60
C ALA A 216 16.80 -3.31 5.34
N GLU A 217 17.47 -4.44 5.57
CA GLU A 217 18.88 -4.60 5.26
C GLU A 217 19.17 -4.60 3.74
N GLU A 218 18.34 -5.29 2.96
CA GLU A 218 18.42 -5.22 1.49
C GLU A 218 18.24 -3.77 1.00
N LEU A 219 17.25 -3.04 1.55
CA LEU A 219 16.99 -1.64 1.21
C LEU A 219 18.17 -0.73 1.60
N ARG A 220 18.78 -0.96 2.76
CA ARG A 220 19.97 -0.22 3.23
C ARG A 220 21.13 -0.36 2.27
N ILE A 221 21.42 -1.60 1.86
CA ILE A 221 22.52 -1.91 0.94
C ILE A 221 22.26 -1.24 -0.42
N LEU A 222 21.06 -1.44 -0.99
CA LEU A 222 20.72 -0.91 -2.31
C LEU A 222 20.69 0.62 -2.32
N SER A 223 20.03 1.25 -1.36
CA SER A 223 19.96 2.73 -1.29
C SER A 223 21.34 3.37 -1.15
N ASN A 224 22.26 2.75 -0.40
CA ASN A 224 23.64 3.23 -0.32
C ASN A 224 24.39 3.05 -1.65
N ILE A 225 24.21 1.93 -2.35
CA ILE A 225 24.82 1.72 -3.67
C ILE A 225 24.35 2.80 -4.66
N VAL A 226 23.03 3.01 -4.77
CA VAL A 226 22.43 4.01 -5.65
C VAL A 226 22.90 5.43 -5.27
N TYR A 227 22.93 5.76 -3.98
CA TYR A 227 23.46 7.05 -3.52
C TYR A 227 24.90 7.29 -3.97
N GLN A 228 25.78 6.31 -3.79
CA GLN A 228 27.18 6.43 -4.18
C GLN A 228 27.34 6.56 -5.71
N GLN A 229 26.52 5.86 -6.49
CA GLN A 229 26.50 6.00 -7.95
C GLN A 229 26.07 7.40 -8.38
N GLU A 230 24.97 7.92 -7.82
CA GLU A 230 24.43 9.25 -8.14
C GLU A 230 25.38 10.37 -7.71
N VAL A 231 26.03 10.25 -6.54
CA VAL A 231 27.08 11.19 -6.12
C VAL A 231 28.26 11.17 -7.08
N ARG A 232 28.70 10.00 -7.55
CA ARG A 232 29.78 9.91 -8.55
C ARG A 232 29.40 10.53 -9.89
N LYS A 233 28.13 10.40 -10.32
CA LYS A 233 27.63 11.07 -11.53
C LYS A 233 27.71 12.58 -11.36
N LEU A 234 27.25 13.09 -10.23
CA LEU A 234 27.31 14.52 -9.88
C LEU A 234 28.76 15.04 -9.86
N ASP A 235 29.67 14.34 -9.19
CA ASP A 235 31.07 14.75 -9.04
C ASP A 235 31.84 14.76 -10.37
N ASN A 236 31.49 13.86 -11.29
CA ASN A 236 32.10 13.76 -12.60
C ASN A 236 31.34 14.54 -13.69
N ASN A 237 30.30 15.30 -13.35
CA ASN A 237 29.43 16.02 -14.28
C ASN A 237 28.84 15.13 -15.41
N ILE A 238 28.47 13.89 -15.08
CA ILE A 238 27.86 12.95 -16.03
C ILE A 238 26.39 13.34 -16.23
N SER A 239 26.01 13.62 -17.48
CA SER A 239 24.64 14.01 -17.87
C SER A 239 23.75 12.79 -18.14
N GLU A 240 23.65 11.88 -17.18
CA GLU A 240 22.69 10.78 -17.20
C GLU A 240 21.49 11.12 -16.30
N PRO A 241 20.27 10.66 -16.63
CA PRO A 241 19.14 10.83 -15.73
C PRO A 241 19.41 10.10 -14.39
N PRO A 242 18.94 10.67 -13.26
CA PRO A 242 19.01 9.99 -11.98
C PRO A 242 18.12 8.75 -11.99
N VAL A 243 18.41 7.79 -11.10
CA VAL A 243 17.52 6.64 -10.88
C VAL A 243 16.13 7.15 -10.49
N GLU A 244 15.13 6.84 -11.32
CA GLU A 244 13.73 7.21 -11.07
C GLU A 244 13.12 6.35 -9.96
N THR A 245 12.51 6.99 -8.98
CA THR A 245 11.93 6.37 -7.79
C THR A 245 10.65 7.11 -7.37
N GLU A 246 9.76 6.44 -6.63
CA GLU A 246 8.52 7.08 -6.14
C GLU A 246 8.78 8.20 -5.11
N ARG A 247 9.93 8.17 -4.43
CA ARG A 247 10.28 9.07 -3.33
C ARG A 247 11.71 9.57 -3.48
N HIS A 248 12.02 10.68 -2.82
CA HIS A 248 13.40 11.18 -2.78
C HIS A 248 14.36 10.11 -2.20
N LEU A 249 15.58 9.98 -2.76
CA LEU A 249 16.50 8.89 -2.43
C LEU A 249 16.81 8.75 -0.92
N VAL A 250 16.92 9.88 -0.22
CA VAL A 250 17.12 9.94 1.24
C VAL A 250 16.03 9.19 2.04
N VAL A 251 14.82 9.07 1.48
CA VAL A 251 13.71 8.34 2.11
C VAL A 251 14.03 6.86 2.20
N TYR A 252 14.56 6.24 1.16
CA TYR A 252 14.91 4.81 1.20
C TYR A 252 16.04 4.54 2.18
N TYR A 253 17.04 5.43 2.23
CA TYR A 253 18.11 5.36 3.21
C TYR A 253 17.54 5.44 4.64
N GLY A 254 16.84 6.53 4.99
CA GLY A 254 16.28 6.71 6.32
C GLY A 254 15.27 5.63 6.72
N GLN A 255 14.40 5.19 5.78
CA GLN A 255 13.43 4.12 6.03
C GLN A 255 14.11 2.78 6.30
N ALA A 256 15.21 2.46 5.64
CA ALA A 256 15.94 1.22 5.89
C ALA A 256 16.39 1.11 7.35
N TYR A 257 16.99 2.17 7.90
CA TYR A 257 17.40 2.21 9.30
C TYR A 257 16.22 2.32 10.27
N LEU A 258 15.19 3.12 9.93
CA LEU A 258 13.98 3.26 10.73
C LEU A 258 13.24 1.92 10.87
N LEU A 259 13.00 1.21 9.78
CA LEU A 259 12.33 -0.10 9.79
C LEU A 259 13.13 -1.15 10.54
N LYS A 260 14.45 -1.16 10.38
CA LYS A 260 15.34 -2.08 11.09
C LYS A 260 15.35 -1.82 12.59
N SER A 261 15.50 -0.57 13.02
CA SER A 261 15.42 -0.17 14.43
C SER A 261 14.05 -0.49 15.03
N ALA A 262 12.96 -0.23 14.32
CA ALA A 262 11.61 -0.54 14.76
C ALA A 262 11.38 -2.05 14.92
N ALA A 263 11.87 -2.87 13.99
CA ALA A 263 11.78 -4.33 14.11
C ALA A 263 12.57 -4.86 15.31
N LEU A 264 13.79 -4.37 15.53
CA LEU A 264 14.61 -4.71 16.71
C LEU A 264 13.92 -4.30 18.01
N PHE A 265 13.35 -3.09 18.05
CA PHE A 265 12.56 -2.60 19.18
C PHE A 265 11.39 -3.54 19.49
N LYS A 266 10.65 -3.99 18.47
CA LYS A 266 9.52 -4.93 18.66
C LYS A 266 9.93 -6.31 19.16
N GLN A 267 11.20 -6.68 19.01
CA GLN A 267 11.80 -7.91 19.55
C GLN A 267 12.45 -7.72 20.93
N GLY A 268 12.36 -6.52 21.53
CA GLY A 268 13.00 -6.23 22.81
C GLY A 268 14.52 -6.00 22.73
N ARG A 269 15.09 -5.93 21.52
CA ARG A 269 16.54 -5.73 21.29
C ARG A 269 16.86 -4.24 21.28
N TYR A 270 16.59 -3.57 22.41
CA TYR A 270 16.61 -2.10 22.50
C TYR A 270 17.99 -1.49 22.27
N GLN A 271 19.06 -2.11 22.79
CA GLN A 271 20.42 -1.60 22.60
C GLN A 271 20.83 -1.60 21.13
N GLU A 272 20.48 -2.64 20.39
CA GLU A 272 20.72 -2.70 18.95
C GLU A 272 19.80 -1.74 18.20
N ALA A 273 18.53 -1.61 18.61
CA ALA A 273 17.63 -0.62 18.01
C ALA A 273 18.21 0.80 18.11
N LYS A 274 18.82 1.14 19.26
CA LYS A 274 19.50 2.43 19.48
C LYS A 274 20.56 2.73 18.43
N THR A 275 21.45 1.78 18.14
CA THR A 275 22.53 2.00 17.17
C THR A 275 21.98 2.29 15.77
N TYR A 276 20.88 1.64 15.37
CA TYR A 276 20.24 1.94 14.09
C TYR A 276 19.45 3.26 14.11
N ILE A 277 19.01 3.76 15.27
CA ILE A 277 18.36 5.08 15.38
C ILE A 277 19.36 6.21 15.10
N GLU A 278 20.57 6.09 15.64
CA GLU A 278 21.64 7.09 15.47
C GLU A 278 21.99 7.31 13.99
N GLU A 279 21.90 6.26 13.17
CA GLU A 279 22.24 6.31 11.73
C GLU A 279 21.27 7.12 10.86
N TYR A 280 20.03 7.39 11.32
CA TYR A 280 19.08 8.26 10.62
C TYR A 280 18.69 9.50 11.42
N GLU A 281 19.32 9.73 12.58
CA GLU A 281 19.05 10.90 13.43
C GLU A 281 19.44 12.21 12.74
N ASP A 282 20.56 12.19 12.01
CA ASP A 282 21.04 13.29 11.20
C ASP A 282 21.41 12.80 9.79
N LEU A 283 20.60 13.20 8.82
CA LEU A 283 20.82 12.92 7.39
C LEU A 283 21.20 14.20 6.62
N SER A 284 21.63 15.26 7.31
CA SER A 284 22.04 16.53 6.67
C SER A 284 23.31 16.40 5.82
N TRP A 285 24.10 15.34 6.05
CA TRP A 285 25.29 15.01 5.26
C TRP A 285 24.95 14.49 3.84
N PHE A 286 23.69 14.13 3.59
CA PHE A 286 23.26 13.60 2.30
C PHE A 286 23.44 14.68 1.21
N LYS A 287 24.28 14.41 0.20
CA LYS A 287 24.65 15.46 -0.78
C LYS A 287 23.53 15.82 -1.74
N LEU A 288 22.71 14.84 -2.11
CA LEU A 288 21.71 14.93 -3.19
C LEU A 288 20.38 15.47 -2.68
N LEU A 289 20.36 16.53 -1.86
CA LEU A 289 19.13 17.05 -1.24
C LEU A 289 18.56 18.25 -2.01
N ASP A 290 17.33 18.08 -2.50
CA ASP A 290 16.45 19.19 -2.89
C ASP A 290 15.58 19.66 -1.71
N ASP A 291 14.58 20.52 -1.97
CA ASP A 291 13.67 21.01 -0.93
C ASP A 291 12.84 19.88 -0.30
N LEU A 292 12.38 18.92 -1.10
CA LEU A 292 11.64 17.75 -0.62
C LEU A 292 12.55 16.84 0.24
N GLY A 293 13.78 16.61 -0.21
CA GLY A 293 14.79 15.87 0.53
C GLY A 293 15.07 16.50 1.90
N ARG A 294 15.23 17.82 1.97
CA ARG A 294 15.42 18.54 3.24
C ARG A 294 14.23 18.39 4.19
N GLU A 295 13.01 18.43 3.67
CA GLU A 295 11.81 18.17 4.47
C GLU A 295 11.81 16.74 5.05
N GLU A 296 12.14 15.74 4.23
CA GLU A 296 12.20 14.34 4.66
C GLU A 296 13.31 14.13 5.72
N VAL A 297 14.48 14.76 5.57
CA VAL A 297 15.54 14.76 6.61
C VAL A 297 15.01 15.29 7.94
N GLY A 298 14.27 16.41 7.92
CA GLY A 298 13.65 16.97 9.13
C GLY A 298 12.63 16.03 9.77
N ARG A 299 11.88 15.26 8.97
CA ARG A 299 10.95 14.23 9.47
C ARG A 299 11.68 13.06 10.12
N PHE A 300 12.77 12.56 9.50
CA PHE A 300 13.57 11.49 10.09
C PHE A 300 14.20 11.89 11.42
N SER A 301 14.72 13.11 11.54
CA SER A 301 15.26 13.62 12.80
C SER A 301 14.21 13.62 13.92
N GLN A 302 12.96 14.02 13.61
CA GLN A 302 11.86 13.96 14.58
C GLN A 302 11.48 12.52 14.96
N PHE A 303 11.48 11.59 14.01
CA PHE A 303 11.25 10.18 14.29
C PHE A 303 12.36 9.58 15.15
N ALA A 304 13.63 9.88 14.84
CA ALA A 304 14.78 9.41 15.59
C ALA A 304 14.70 9.86 17.04
N LYS A 305 14.41 11.14 17.26
CA LYS A 305 14.25 11.72 18.61
C LYS A 305 13.17 11.00 19.42
N GLY A 306 11.98 10.80 18.83
CA GLY A 306 10.89 10.06 19.49
C GLY A 306 11.24 8.61 19.80
N ASN A 307 11.85 7.91 18.83
CA ASN A 307 12.24 6.51 18.99
C ASN A 307 13.37 6.33 20.01
N LYS A 308 14.31 7.28 20.09
CA LYS A 308 15.40 7.30 21.06
C LYS A 308 14.86 7.42 22.48
N TYR A 309 13.89 8.30 22.74
CA TYR A 309 13.23 8.35 24.05
C TYR A 309 12.59 7.02 24.42
N CYS A 310 11.87 6.39 23.49
CA CYS A 310 11.26 5.09 23.74
C CYS A 310 12.29 4.02 24.12
N VAL A 311 13.42 3.99 23.41
CA VAL A 311 14.51 3.04 23.66
C VAL A 311 15.22 3.30 24.98
N GLU A 312 15.61 4.55 25.25
CA GLU A 312 16.27 4.95 26.49
C GLU A 312 15.42 4.59 27.72
N LEU A 313 14.12 4.86 27.66
CA LEU A 313 13.22 4.60 28.77
C LEU A 313 13.11 3.10 29.06
N LEU A 314 13.05 2.26 28.01
CA LEU A 314 13.01 0.79 28.14
C LEU A 314 14.38 0.17 28.46
N LEU A 315 15.48 0.92 28.32
CA LEU A 315 16.80 0.56 28.82
C LEU A 315 17.01 1.00 30.29
N GLY A 316 16.06 1.74 30.88
CA GLY A 316 16.09 2.14 32.28
C GLY A 316 16.66 3.52 32.53
N ASN A 317 16.89 4.32 31.49
CA ASN A 317 17.22 5.72 31.64
C ASN A 317 15.96 6.52 31.96
N ILE A 318 15.60 6.60 33.23
CA ILE A 318 14.34 7.21 33.68
C ILE A 318 14.40 8.74 33.72
N GLU A 319 15.60 9.32 33.71
CA GLU A 319 15.82 10.77 33.77
C GLU A 319 15.24 11.51 32.56
N ILE A 320 15.10 10.81 31.43
CA ILE A 320 14.54 11.36 30.19
C ILE A 320 13.00 11.45 30.18
N LEU A 321 12.31 10.96 31.21
CA LEU A 321 10.85 10.86 31.24
C LEU A 321 10.16 12.22 31.07
N ASP A 322 10.61 13.25 31.80
CA ASP A 322 10.03 14.60 31.72
C ASP A 322 10.26 15.23 30.34
N GLU A 323 11.45 15.05 29.77
CA GLU A 323 11.78 15.53 28.43
C GLU A 323 10.90 14.84 27.38
N PHE A 324 10.70 13.52 27.52
CA PHE A 324 9.86 12.73 26.62
C PHE A 324 8.39 13.18 26.68
N ILE A 325 7.84 13.41 27.88
CA ILE A 325 6.48 13.91 28.06
C ILE A 325 6.30 15.28 27.40
N ASN A 326 7.25 16.19 27.61
CA ASN A 326 7.23 17.51 26.98
C ASN A 326 7.29 17.40 25.45
N PHE A 327 8.10 16.48 24.93
CA PHE A 327 8.19 16.20 23.50
C PHE A 327 6.86 15.71 22.90
N ILE A 328 6.14 14.81 23.57
CA ILE A 328 4.87 14.27 23.04
C ILE A 328 3.65 15.17 23.28
N SER A 329 3.73 16.12 24.22
CA SER A 329 2.59 16.94 24.65
C SER A 329 1.93 17.73 23.50
N ASN A 330 2.72 18.16 22.52
CA ASN A 330 2.22 18.90 21.34
C ASN A 330 1.96 17.98 20.13
N ARG A 331 1.92 16.65 20.34
CA ARG A 331 1.88 15.63 19.28
C ARG A 331 0.81 14.55 19.57
N PRO A 332 -0.48 14.91 19.51
CA PRO A 332 -1.57 14.03 19.96
C PRO A 332 -1.61 12.65 19.30
N LYS A 333 -1.22 12.56 18.01
CA LYS A 333 -1.15 11.28 17.28
C LYS A 333 -0.12 10.28 17.84
N HIS A 334 0.89 10.77 18.57
CA HIS A 334 1.97 9.94 19.11
C HIS A 334 1.77 9.59 20.60
N ILE A 335 0.87 10.29 21.29
CA ILE A 335 0.60 10.10 22.73
C ILE A 335 0.27 8.65 23.06
N PRO A 336 -0.63 7.94 22.34
CA PRO A 336 -0.98 6.56 22.73
C PRO A 336 0.25 5.65 22.73
N GLY A 337 1.01 5.65 21.63
CA GLY A 337 2.22 4.84 21.50
C GLY A 337 3.28 5.16 22.56
N ALA A 338 3.46 6.44 22.90
CA ALA A 338 4.39 6.86 23.92
C ALA A 338 3.95 6.44 25.33
N LEU A 339 2.66 6.57 25.66
CA LEU A 339 2.13 6.14 26.96
C LEU A 339 2.27 4.64 27.16
N LEU A 340 2.10 3.83 26.10
CA LEU A 340 2.37 2.40 26.17
C LEU A 340 3.81 2.12 26.58
N VAL A 341 4.79 2.84 26.01
CA VAL A 341 6.20 2.66 26.37
C VAL A 341 6.47 3.14 27.80
N ILE A 342 5.87 4.26 28.22
CA ILE A 342 6.01 4.80 29.58
C ILE A 342 5.48 3.81 30.62
N ILE A 343 4.33 3.18 30.39
CA ILE A 343 3.78 2.22 31.34
C ILE A 343 4.56 0.90 31.37
N GLU A 344 5.10 0.45 30.23
CA GLU A 344 6.01 -0.69 30.18
C GLU A 344 7.27 -0.43 31.01
N ALA A 345 7.88 0.74 30.86
CA ALA A 345 9.03 1.14 31.67
C ALA A 345 8.67 1.31 33.15
N ALA A 346 7.50 1.89 33.46
CA ALA A 346 7.03 2.02 34.83
C ALA A 346 6.87 0.66 35.52
N ASN A 347 6.38 -0.34 34.79
CA ASN A 347 6.29 -1.71 35.27
C ASN A 347 7.66 -2.36 35.49
N ALA A 348 8.61 -2.13 34.58
CA ALA A 348 9.95 -2.70 34.67
C ALA A 348 10.79 -2.09 35.80
N TYR A 349 10.66 -0.78 36.03
CA TYR A 349 11.51 -0.01 36.95
C TYR A 349 10.76 0.53 38.18
N ASN A 350 9.52 0.08 38.42
CA ASN A 350 8.67 0.46 39.56
C ASN A 350 8.47 1.99 39.71
N LEU A 351 8.26 2.68 38.59
CA LEU A 351 8.06 4.13 38.57
C LEU A 351 6.61 4.49 38.91
N ASN A 352 6.39 5.61 39.59
CA ASN A 352 5.05 6.17 39.75
C ASN A 352 4.73 7.13 38.60
N ILE A 353 3.79 6.74 37.74
CA ILE A 353 3.36 7.51 36.58
C ILE A 353 1.91 8.01 36.70
N ASP A 354 1.31 8.00 37.90
CA ASP A 354 -0.09 8.40 38.11
C ASP A 354 -0.37 9.81 37.57
N HIS A 355 0.54 10.75 37.86
CA HIS A 355 0.49 12.13 37.35
C HIS A 355 0.53 12.22 35.80
N ILE A 356 1.12 11.24 35.12
CA ILE A 356 1.18 11.20 33.65
C ILE A 356 -0.14 10.66 33.10
N LEU A 357 -0.67 9.59 33.71
CA LEU A 357 -1.95 9.00 33.30
C LEU A 357 -3.10 10.00 33.49
N GLU A 358 -3.07 10.78 34.58
CA GLU A 358 -4.03 11.87 34.86
C GLU A 358 -3.94 13.01 33.84
N ARG A 359 -2.75 13.28 33.28
CA ARG A 359 -2.54 14.31 32.26
C ARG A 359 -3.12 13.94 30.90
N PHE A 360 -3.23 12.64 30.59
CA PHE A 360 -3.67 12.15 29.29
C PHE A 360 -4.87 11.18 29.37
N PRO A 361 -6.01 11.57 30.00
CA PRO A 361 -7.11 10.66 30.28
C PRO A 361 -7.83 10.17 29.00
N GLY A 362 -7.70 10.89 27.88
CA GLY A 362 -8.32 10.58 26.59
C GLY A 362 -7.42 9.88 25.58
N ALA A 363 -6.19 9.50 25.95
CA ALA A 363 -5.24 8.92 24.99
C ALA A 363 -5.67 7.54 24.45
N TYR A 364 -6.45 6.80 25.24
CA TYR A 364 -7.05 5.52 24.84
C TYR A 364 -8.54 5.54 25.21
N PRO A 365 -9.45 5.86 24.27
CA PRO A 365 -10.89 5.83 24.55
C PRO A 365 -11.38 4.40 24.74
N SER A 366 -12.32 4.19 25.66
CA SER A 366 -12.84 2.87 26.05
C SER A 366 -13.61 2.10 24.96
N SER A 367 -13.86 2.71 23.79
CA SER A 367 -14.59 2.10 22.67
C SER A 367 -13.65 1.52 21.61
N SER A 368 -13.91 0.27 21.24
CA SER A 368 -13.14 -0.47 20.24
C SER A 368 -13.22 0.20 18.87
N GLN A 369 -12.08 0.65 18.35
CA GLN A 369 -12.00 1.06 16.94
C GLN A 369 -11.81 -0.19 16.06
N LYS A 370 -12.47 -0.21 14.90
CA LYS A 370 -12.53 -1.33 13.93
C LYS A 370 -11.19 -1.74 13.29
N ASN A 371 -10.05 -1.17 13.71
CA ASN A 371 -8.74 -1.43 13.11
C ASN A 371 -7.95 -2.45 13.93
N VAL A 372 -7.51 -3.55 13.32
CA VAL A 372 -6.78 -4.65 13.98
C VAL A 372 -5.50 -4.19 14.68
N VAL A 373 -4.73 -3.27 14.06
CA VAL A 373 -3.50 -2.72 14.66
C VAL A 373 -3.84 -1.85 15.87
N PHE A 374 -4.92 -1.08 15.78
CA PHE A 374 -5.40 -0.29 16.91
C PHE A 374 -5.88 -1.20 18.05
N ALA A 375 -6.67 -2.23 17.74
CA ALA A 375 -7.18 -3.19 18.71
C ALA A 375 -6.06 -3.88 19.49
N GLN A 376 -4.98 -4.30 18.81
CA GLN A 376 -3.83 -4.90 19.49
C GLN A 376 -3.07 -3.89 20.37
N ARG A 377 -2.83 -2.67 19.88
CA ARG A 377 -2.18 -1.60 20.68
C ARG A 377 -3.03 -1.23 21.89
N HIS A 378 -4.34 -1.20 21.72
CA HIS A 378 -5.33 -0.96 22.76
C HIS A 378 -5.27 -2.05 23.83
N PHE A 379 -5.39 -3.32 23.43
CA PHE A 379 -5.22 -4.46 24.34
C PHE A 379 -3.90 -4.36 25.13
N ARG A 380 -2.77 -4.15 24.42
CA ARG A 380 -1.45 -4.10 25.06
C ARG A 380 -1.34 -2.97 26.08
N PHE A 381 -1.93 -1.80 25.79
CA PHE A 381 -1.95 -0.69 26.73
C PHE A 381 -2.72 -1.03 28.02
N TYR A 382 -3.96 -1.53 27.90
CA TYR A 382 -4.74 -1.89 29.08
C TYR A 382 -4.15 -3.06 29.85
N TYR A 383 -3.55 -4.04 29.15
CA TYR A 383 -2.84 -5.13 29.80
C TYR A 383 -1.68 -4.58 30.65
N GLN A 384 -0.83 -3.72 30.09
CA GLN A 384 0.25 -3.08 30.85
C GLN A 384 -0.27 -2.17 31.97
N LYS A 385 -1.43 -1.54 31.78
CA LYS A 385 -2.11 -0.77 32.83
C LYS A 385 -2.58 -1.65 33.99
N ALA A 386 -3.09 -2.85 33.72
CA ALA A 386 -3.43 -3.81 34.75
C ALA A 386 -2.18 -4.25 35.54
N ILE A 387 -1.08 -4.58 34.85
CA ILE A 387 0.19 -4.90 35.50
C ILE A 387 0.67 -3.75 36.39
N TYR A 388 0.54 -2.51 35.91
CA TYR A 388 0.88 -1.33 36.68
C TYR A 388 0.03 -1.20 37.94
N ALA A 389 -1.29 -1.36 37.84
CA ALA A 389 -2.18 -1.36 39.00
C ALA A 389 -1.78 -2.44 40.02
N PHE A 390 -1.45 -3.66 39.58
CA PHE A 390 -0.97 -4.72 40.46
C PHE A 390 0.35 -4.38 41.17
N ASN A 391 1.33 -3.81 40.45
CA ASN A 391 2.60 -3.36 41.04
C ASN A 391 2.40 -2.25 42.08
N ARG A 392 1.34 -1.44 41.93
CA ARG A 392 0.93 -0.39 42.87
C ARG A 392 -0.05 -0.88 43.94
N GLN A 393 -0.26 -2.20 44.07
CA GLN A 393 -1.17 -2.84 45.02
C GLN A 393 -2.65 -2.42 44.88
N ARG A 394 -3.03 -1.91 43.70
CA ARG A 394 -4.41 -1.59 43.34
C ARG A 394 -5.07 -2.80 42.69
N TYR A 395 -5.22 -3.87 43.48
CA TYR A 395 -5.63 -5.19 42.96
C TYR A 395 -7.01 -5.17 42.30
N GLU A 396 -7.98 -4.47 42.90
CA GLU A 396 -9.34 -4.36 42.35
C GLU A 396 -9.33 -3.69 40.96
N GLU A 397 -8.62 -2.57 40.80
CA GLU A 397 -8.46 -1.87 39.51
C GLU A 397 -7.76 -2.75 38.48
N GLY A 398 -6.69 -3.45 38.89
CA GLY A 398 -5.94 -4.34 38.03
C GLY A 398 -6.80 -5.50 37.51
N LEU A 399 -7.55 -6.16 38.39
CA LEU A 399 -8.46 -7.26 38.03
C LEU A 399 -9.57 -6.80 37.08
N GLU A 400 -10.19 -5.65 37.34
CA GLU A 400 -11.21 -5.10 36.46
C GLU A 400 -10.64 -4.80 35.07
N THR A 401 -9.41 -4.28 35.01
CA THR A 401 -8.71 -4.00 33.75
C THR A 401 -8.35 -5.29 33.01
N ILE A 402 -7.95 -6.36 33.71
CA ILE A 402 -7.74 -7.69 33.11
C ILE A 402 -9.04 -8.25 32.51
N LEU A 403 -10.16 -8.13 33.22
CA LEU A 403 -11.46 -8.58 32.71
C LEU A 403 -11.88 -7.81 31.46
N TYR A 404 -11.59 -6.50 31.40
CA TYR A 404 -11.78 -5.70 30.18
C TYR A 404 -10.87 -6.18 29.04
N CYS A 405 -9.60 -6.50 29.30
CA CYS A 405 -8.72 -7.06 28.27
C CYS A 405 -9.25 -8.39 27.74
N LEU A 406 -9.75 -9.25 28.63
CA LEU A 406 -10.31 -10.55 28.27
C LEU A 406 -11.58 -10.44 27.43
N SER A 407 -12.46 -9.48 27.75
CA SER A 407 -13.67 -9.23 26.95
C SER A 407 -13.37 -8.67 25.55
N LEU A 408 -12.16 -8.13 25.34
CA LEU A 408 -11.67 -7.75 24.00
C LEU A 408 -11.04 -8.92 23.25
N SER A 409 -10.29 -9.80 23.94
CA SER A 409 -9.48 -10.84 23.28
C SER A 409 -10.28 -12.07 22.86
N ILE A 410 -11.27 -12.49 23.65
CA ILE A 410 -12.08 -13.69 23.36
C ILE A 410 -12.89 -13.52 22.07
N PRO A 411 -13.73 -12.47 21.89
CA PRO A 411 -14.52 -12.30 20.67
C PRO A 411 -13.66 -12.08 19.42
N ALA A 412 -12.40 -11.67 19.60
CA ALA A 412 -11.43 -11.46 18.53
C ALA A 412 -10.59 -12.72 18.22
N HIS A 413 -10.89 -13.87 18.84
CA HIS A 413 -10.15 -15.14 18.75
C HIS A 413 -8.64 -14.97 19.00
N LYS A 414 -8.28 -14.08 19.93
CA LYS A 414 -6.90 -13.79 20.35
C LYS A 414 -6.50 -14.68 21.52
N TYR A 415 -6.34 -15.98 21.25
CA TYR A 415 -6.15 -17.00 22.29
C TYR A 415 -4.92 -16.78 23.18
N GLN A 416 -3.79 -16.33 22.60
CA GLN A 416 -2.58 -16.08 23.39
C GLN A 416 -2.81 -14.94 24.39
N GLU A 417 -3.42 -13.85 23.94
CA GLU A 417 -3.81 -12.71 24.76
C GLU A 417 -4.83 -13.09 25.84
N SER A 418 -5.82 -13.93 25.51
CA SER A 418 -6.79 -14.45 26.49
C SER A 418 -6.12 -15.28 27.58
N VAL A 419 -5.17 -16.16 27.23
CA VAL A 419 -4.40 -16.95 28.20
C VAL A 419 -3.59 -16.03 29.13
N LEU A 420 -2.93 -15.00 28.60
CA LEU A 420 -2.20 -14.02 29.41
C LEU A 420 -3.10 -13.31 30.43
N CYS A 421 -4.32 -12.96 30.04
CA CYS A 421 -5.29 -12.33 30.94
C CYS A 421 -5.72 -13.30 32.05
N ILE A 422 -6.09 -14.54 31.70
CA ILE A 422 -6.50 -15.57 32.67
C ILE A 422 -5.37 -15.86 33.67
N MET A 423 -4.12 -15.97 33.19
CA MET A 423 -2.97 -16.19 34.06
C MET A 423 -2.78 -15.05 35.07
N GLN A 424 -2.91 -13.78 34.62
CA GLN A 424 -2.81 -12.64 35.54
C GLN A 424 -3.98 -12.60 36.52
N PHE A 425 -5.21 -12.88 36.09
CA PHE A 425 -6.36 -12.94 36.99
C PHE A 425 -6.13 -13.98 38.09
N ASN A 426 -5.77 -15.21 37.71
CA ASN A 426 -5.55 -16.30 38.65
C ASN A 426 -4.43 -16.01 39.65
N LYS A 427 -3.38 -15.29 39.23
CA LYS A 427 -2.28 -14.87 40.12
C LYS A 427 -2.77 -13.97 41.26
N PHE A 428 -3.85 -13.22 41.06
CA PHE A 428 -4.41 -12.28 42.03
C PHE A 428 -5.83 -12.66 42.47
N ASP A 429 -6.25 -13.93 42.31
CA ASP A 429 -7.63 -14.38 42.61
C ASP A 429 -8.01 -14.22 44.08
N ASP A 430 -7.04 -14.29 45.00
CA ASP A 430 -7.26 -14.06 46.43
C ASP A 430 -7.72 -12.64 46.75
N TYR A 431 -7.47 -11.69 45.84
CA TYR A 431 -7.87 -10.29 45.95
C TYR A 431 -9.12 -9.96 45.14
N ALA A 432 -9.65 -10.92 44.37
CA ALA A 432 -10.80 -10.70 43.51
C ALA A 432 -12.12 -10.73 44.28
N SER A 433 -12.98 -9.75 44.01
CA SER A 433 -14.35 -9.74 44.56
C SER A 433 -15.21 -10.84 43.93
N ASP A 434 -16.27 -11.26 44.63
CA ASP A 434 -17.23 -12.23 44.09
C ASP A 434 -17.82 -11.77 42.76
N SER A 435 -18.06 -10.46 42.60
CA SER A 435 -18.54 -9.87 41.35
C SER A 435 -17.54 -10.05 40.21
N GLN A 436 -16.25 -9.84 40.44
CA GLN A 436 -15.21 -10.06 39.44
C GLN A 436 -15.05 -11.53 39.07
N LYS A 437 -15.16 -12.44 40.06
CA LYS A 437 -15.14 -13.89 39.81
C LYS A 437 -16.35 -14.36 38.99
N ILE A 438 -17.53 -13.78 39.22
CA ILE A 438 -18.74 -14.02 38.40
C ILE A 438 -18.51 -13.51 36.98
N LYS A 439 -18.03 -12.26 36.84
CA LYS A 439 -17.76 -11.65 35.53
C LYS A 439 -16.75 -12.44 34.70
N LEU A 440 -15.70 -12.99 35.33
CA LEU A 440 -14.77 -13.90 34.64
C LEU A 440 -15.50 -15.12 34.05
N LYS A 441 -16.35 -15.77 34.85
CA LYS A 441 -17.12 -16.95 34.41
C LYS A 441 -18.05 -16.61 33.25
N ASP A 442 -18.73 -15.46 33.33
CA ASP A 442 -19.64 -15.01 32.28
C ASP A 442 -18.89 -14.76 30.96
N ILE A 443 -17.76 -14.04 31.01
CA ILE A 443 -16.91 -13.79 29.83
C ILE A 443 -16.41 -15.10 29.19
N LEU A 444 -15.97 -16.05 30.01
CA LEU A 444 -15.51 -17.35 29.50
C LEU A 444 -16.66 -18.16 28.88
N LYS A 445 -17.84 -18.14 29.51
CA LYS A 445 -19.03 -18.84 29.03
C LYS A 445 -19.51 -18.29 27.69
N GLU A 446 -19.60 -16.96 27.55
CA GLU A 446 -19.93 -16.29 26.29
C GLU A 446 -18.94 -16.66 25.18
N GLY A 447 -17.64 -16.77 25.51
CA GLY A 447 -16.62 -17.26 24.59
C GLY A 447 -16.92 -18.66 24.06
N PHE A 448 -17.19 -19.62 24.94
CA PHE A 448 -17.53 -21.00 24.54
C PHE A 448 -18.83 -21.11 23.74
N GLU A 449 -19.83 -20.28 24.03
CA GLU A 449 -21.09 -20.25 23.28
C GLU A 449 -20.92 -19.62 21.89
N SER A 450 -19.95 -18.73 21.69
CA SER A 450 -19.66 -18.12 20.39
C SER A 450 -18.81 -18.97 19.44
N GLU A 451 -18.17 -20.02 19.94
CA GLU A 451 -17.33 -20.95 19.16
C GLU A 451 -18.08 -22.20 18.64
N ASN A 452 -19.31 -22.44 19.13
CA ASN A 452 -20.21 -23.51 18.69
C ASN A 452 -21.31 -22.95 17.79
#